data_AF-A0AA37W933-F1
#
_entry.id   AF-A0AA37W933-F1
#
_cell.length_a   1.000
_cell.length_b   1.000
_cell.length_c   1.000
_cell.angle_alpha   90.00
_cell.angle_beta   90.00
_cell.angle_gamma   90.00
#
_symmetry.space_group_name_H-M   'P 1'
#
loop_
_entity.id
_entity.type
_entity.pdbx_description
1 polymer ?
#
loop_
_entity_poly.entity_id
_entity_poly.type
_entity_poly.pdbx_seq_one_letter_code
_entity_poly.pdbx_strand_id
1 'polypeptide(L)'
;MKTTTDWNILIQGYMSLIWCQESTKPENQNKKVSELLSEFQKRNNGVLPLNIGSMLSAAYICFMYPQQSEFDELDFSAIDTSCFSIKLGKKNDSKYICRRIRNSLAHAHFEIFNSSFRFLDQTSQGKDRFEAEIKIKDFGSFLNDFFHISKNQSFNQTDKGQPL
;
A
#
# COMPACT_ATOMS: atom_id res chain seq x y z
N MET A 1 -15.61 -17.89 9.61
CA MET A 1 -16.24 -17.14 8.50
C MET A 1 -15.52 -17.58 7.23
N LYS A 2 -16.21 -18.14 6.23
CA LYS A 2 -15.57 -18.48 4.95
C LYS A 2 -15.33 -17.17 4.20
N THR A 3 -14.10 -16.71 4.14
CA THR A 3 -13.69 -15.62 3.26
C THR A 3 -13.70 -16.15 1.83
N THR A 4 -14.78 -15.83 1.11
CA THR A 4 -14.82 -16.03 -0.34
C THR A 4 -13.86 -15.04 -0.97
N THR A 5 -13.02 -15.48 -1.92
CA THR A 5 -12.13 -14.60 -2.67
C THR A 5 -12.91 -13.45 -3.29
N ASP A 6 -12.52 -12.21 -2.99
CA ASP A 6 -13.09 -11.04 -3.66
C ASP A 6 -12.47 -10.91 -5.07
N TRP A 7 -13.17 -11.46 -6.05
CA TRP A 7 -12.76 -11.41 -7.45
C TRP A 7 -12.66 -9.99 -8.00
N ASN A 8 -13.35 -9.00 -7.43
CA ASN A 8 -13.24 -7.62 -7.88
C ASN A 8 -11.84 -7.07 -7.61
N ILE A 9 -11.24 -7.43 -6.47
CA ILE A 9 -9.87 -7.04 -6.14
C ILE A 9 -8.89 -7.66 -7.14
N LEU A 10 -9.06 -8.94 -7.46
CA LEU A 10 -8.22 -9.63 -8.44
C LEU A 10 -8.35 -9.02 -9.84
N ILE A 11 -9.56 -8.70 -10.27
CA ILE A 11 -9.81 -8.02 -11.56
C ILE A 11 -9.11 -6.65 -11.57
N GLN A 12 -9.24 -5.85 -10.51
CA GLN A 12 -8.58 -4.54 -10.43
C GLN A 12 -7.05 -4.65 -10.39
N GLY A 13 -6.51 -5.65 -9.69
CA GLY A 13 -5.08 -5.99 -9.73
C GLY A 13 -4.62 -6.35 -11.14
N TYR A 14 -5.35 -7.23 -11.81
CA TYR A 14 -5.06 -7.63 -13.19
C TYR A 14 -5.10 -6.44 -14.15
N MET A 15 -6.12 -5.58 -14.06
CA MET A 15 -6.20 -4.36 -14.87
C MET A 15 -5.00 -3.42 -14.65
N SER A 16 -4.50 -3.34 -13.43
CA SER A 16 -3.30 -2.54 -13.10
C SER A 16 -2.05 -3.10 -13.78
N LEU A 17 -1.92 -4.43 -13.88
CA LEU A 17 -0.83 -5.07 -14.60
C LEU A 17 -0.91 -4.83 -16.12
N ILE A 18 -2.11 -4.92 -16.71
CA ILE A 18 -2.31 -4.60 -18.13
C ILE A 18 -1.90 -3.15 -18.39
N TRP A 19 -2.28 -2.21 -17.52
CA TRP A 19 -1.86 -0.81 -17.64
C TRP A 19 -0.33 -0.67 -17.64
N CYS A 20 0.37 -1.33 -16.70
CA CYS A 20 1.82 -1.32 -16.68
C CYS A 20 2.41 -1.86 -17.99
N GLN A 21 1.91 -3.00 -18.49
CA GLN A 21 2.37 -3.58 -19.76
C GLN A 21 2.16 -2.62 -20.93
N GLU A 22 0.95 -2.06 -21.07
CA GLU A 22 0.64 -1.08 -22.11
C GLU A 22 1.58 0.12 -22.06
N SER A 23 1.86 0.66 -20.86
CA SER A 23 2.73 1.82 -20.70
C SER A 23 4.19 1.59 -21.12
N THR A 24 4.63 0.33 -21.20
CA THR A 24 6.03 -0.03 -21.56
C THR A 24 6.22 -0.36 -23.03
N LYS A 25 5.16 -0.39 -23.84
CA LYS A 25 5.25 -0.77 -25.26
C LYS A 25 6.06 0.25 -26.08
N PRO A 26 6.90 -0.19 -27.05
CA PRO A 26 7.72 0.70 -27.86
C PRO A 26 6.92 1.81 -28.57
N GLU A 27 5.74 1.49 -29.10
CA GLU A 27 4.85 2.46 -29.78
C GLU A 27 4.30 3.57 -28.86
N ASN A 28 4.41 3.38 -27.54
CA ASN A 28 3.91 4.30 -26.52
C ASN A 28 5.02 5.20 -25.94
N GLN A 29 6.30 4.99 -26.29
CA GLN A 29 7.45 5.70 -25.70
C GLN A 29 7.41 7.22 -25.89
N ASN A 30 6.81 7.70 -26.99
CA ASN A 30 6.74 9.13 -27.31
C ASN A 30 5.41 9.78 -26.87
N LYS A 31 4.48 9.01 -26.30
CA LYS A 31 3.18 9.52 -25.85
C LYS A 31 3.29 10.08 -24.44
N LYS A 32 2.49 11.12 -24.14
CA LYS A 32 2.37 11.60 -22.76
C LYS A 32 1.61 10.58 -21.93
N VAL A 33 1.95 10.48 -20.64
CA VAL A 33 1.23 9.62 -19.69
C VAL A 33 -0.27 9.89 -19.71
N SER A 34 -0.68 11.16 -19.79
CA SER A 34 -2.10 11.55 -19.87
C SER A 34 -2.81 11.07 -21.14
N GLU A 35 -2.10 11.02 -22.27
CA GLU A 35 -2.62 10.50 -23.54
C GLU A 35 -2.82 8.99 -23.45
N LEU A 36 -1.80 8.28 -22.95
CA LEU A 36 -1.87 6.84 -22.68
C LEU A 36 -3.01 6.49 -21.71
N LEU A 37 -3.16 7.28 -20.65
CA LEU A 37 -4.22 7.10 -19.67
C LEU A 37 -5.60 7.23 -20.32
N SER A 38 -5.78 8.29 -21.10
CA SER A 38 -7.04 8.57 -21.79
C SER A 38 -7.39 7.46 -22.78
N GLU A 39 -6.42 7.00 -23.57
CA GLU A 39 -6.61 5.88 -24.49
C GLU A 39 -6.96 4.58 -23.76
N PHE A 40 -6.26 4.27 -22.67
CA PHE A 40 -6.50 3.08 -21.87
C PHE A 40 -7.90 3.08 -21.25
N GLN A 41 -8.31 4.22 -20.66
CA GLN A 41 -9.63 4.40 -20.07
C GLN A 41 -10.76 4.31 -21.11
N LYS A 42 -10.55 4.84 -22.32
CA LYS A 42 -11.52 4.73 -23.43
C LYS A 42 -11.73 3.29 -23.87
N ARG A 43 -10.65 2.49 -23.93
CA ARG A 43 -10.72 1.07 -24.31
C ARG A 43 -11.27 0.18 -23.20
N ASN A 44 -11.04 0.58 -21.94
CA ASN A 44 -11.42 -0.17 -20.75
C ASN A 44 -12.39 0.67 -19.90
N ASN A 45 -13.64 0.75 -20.37
CA ASN A 45 -14.65 1.60 -19.75
C ASN A 45 -14.82 1.28 -18.25
N GLY A 46 -14.87 2.32 -17.41
CA GLY A 46 -15.01 2.18 -15.95
C GLY A 46 -13.74 1.78 -15.21
N VAL A 47 -12.59 1.64 -15.87
CA VAL A 47 -11.33 1.26 -15.23
C VAL A 47 -10.46 2.49 -14.98
N LEU A 48 -10.14 2.72 -13.70
CA LEU A 48 -9.14 3.71 -13.31
C LEU A 48 -7.78 3.03 -13.17
N PRO A 49 -6.69 3.62 -13.71
CA PRO A 49 -5.33 3.12 -13.55
C PRO A 49 -4.89 3.11 -12.08
N LEU A 50 -5.33 4.11 -11.31
CA LEU A 50 -5.28 4.11 -9.86
C LEU A 50 -6.57 3.50 -9.32
N ASN A 51 -6.52 2.21 -9.03
CA ASN A 51 -7.60 1.42 -8.45
C ASN A 51 -7.11 0.64 -7.23
N ILE A 52 -7.99 -0.12 -6.58
CA ILE A 52 -7.67 -0.90 -5.38
C ILE A 52 -6.50 -1.85 -5.62
N GLY A 53 -6.44 -2.47 -6.79
CA GLY A 53 -5.35 -3.36 -7.17
C GLY A 53 -4.00 -2.66 -7.14
N SER A 54 -3.89 -1.51 -7.80
CA SER A 54 -2.67 -0.70 -7.78
C SER A 54 -2.28 -0.22 -6.37
N MET A 55 -3.26 0.12 -5.53
CA MET A 55 -3.03 0.52 -4.14
C MET A 55 -2.53 -0.66 -3.29
N LEU A 56 -3.08 -1.85 -3.47
CA LEU A 56 -2.59 -3.05 -2.81
C LEU A 56 -1.17 -3.38 -3.28
N SER A 57 -0.89 -3.34 -4.58
CA SER A 57 0.47 -3.56 -5.09
C SER A 57 1.46 -2.57 -4.47
N ALA A 58 1.12 -1.29 -4.40
CA ALA A 58 1.93 -0.28 -3.74
C ALA A 58 2.12 -0.56 -2.24
N ALA A 59 1.06 -0.98 -1.53
CA ALA A 59 1.14 -1.36 -0.13
C ALA A 59 2.06 -2.57 0.10
N TYR A 60 1.98 -3.61 -0.73
CA TYR A 60 2.90 -4.75 -0.66
C TYR A 60 4.35 -4.32 -0.93
N ILE A 61 4.58 -3.45 -1.91
CA ILE A 61 5.93 -2.93 -2.18
C ILE A 61 6.45 -2.12 -0.97
N CYS A 62 5.63 -1.27 -0.36
CA CYS A 62 6.08 -0.43 0.76
C CYS A 62 6.29 -1.20 2.06
N PHE A 63 5.40 -2.16 2.37
CA PHE A 63 5.38 -2.83 3.68
C PHE A 63 5.99 -4.24 3.68
N MET A 64 5.92 -4.97 2.56
CA MET A 64 6.31 -6.38 2.51
C MET A 64 7.62 -6.62 1.75
N TYR A 65 7.98 -5.76 0.80
CA TYR A 65 9.26 -5.88 0.08
C TYR A 65 10.48 -5.64 0.97
N PRO A 66 10.52 -4.61 1.86
CA PRO A 66 11.63 -4.44 2.78
C PRO A 66 11.72 -5.61 3.77
N GLN A 67 12.95 -6.06 4.05
CA GLN A 67 13.16 -7.08 5.06
C GLN A 67 12.66 -6.59 6.43
N GLN A 68 12.32 -7.53 7.32
CA GLN A 68 11.82 -7.16 8.64
C GLN A 68 12.83 -6.30 9.41
N SER A 69 14.13 -6.62 9.30
CA SER A 69 15.23 -5.83 9.88
C SER A 69 15.23 -4.40 9.36
N GLU A 70 15.21 -4.21 8.04
CA GLU A 70 15.21 -2.88 7.41
C GLU A 70 13.97 -2.07 7.81
N PHE A 71 12.81 -2.70 7.89
CA PHE A 71 11.57 -2.05 8.29
C PHE A 71 11.60 -1.63 9.77
N ASP A 72 12.18 -2.46 10.65
CA ASP A 72 12.29 -2.15 12.07
C ASP A 72 13.30 -1.02 12.35
N GLU A 73 14.22 -0.74 11.42
CA GLU A 73 15.21 0.34 11.47
C GLU A 73 14.67 1.70 10.97
N LEU A 74 13.52 1.72 10.29
CA LEU A 74 12.90 2.97 9.85
C LEU A 74 12.55 3.89 11.03
N ASP A 75 12.72 5.19 10.84
CA ASP A 75 12.26 6.20 11.79
C ASP A 75 10.79 6.56 11.50
N PHE A 76 9.90 6.02 12.32
CA PHE A 76 8.46 6.23 12.18
C PHE A 76 7.97 7.56 12.77
N SER A 77 8.83 8.37 13.37
CA SER A 77 8.43 9.66 13.98
C SER A 77 7.89 10.65 12.93
N ALA A 78 8.39 10.57 11.69
CA ALA A 78 7.97 11.40 10.57
C ALA A 78 6.74 10.86 9.82
N ILE A 79 6.31 9.61 10.10
CA ILE A 79 5.19 8.98 9.40
C ILE A 79 3.88 9.38 10.08
N ASP A 80 3.02 10.12 9.39
CA ASP A 80 1.70 10.47 9.89
C ASP A 80 0.72 9.30 9.74
N THR A 81 0.25 8.79 10.87
CA THR A 81 -0.76 7.73 10.95
C THR A 81 -2.13 8.24 11.40
N SER A 82 -2.33 9.56 11.46
CA SER A 82 -3.58 10.20 11.88
C SER A 82 -4.76 9.89 10.97
N CYS A 83 -4.50 9.54 9.71
CA CYS A 83 -5.50 9.12 8.72
C CYS A 83 -6.13 7.75 9.05
N PHE A 84 -5.55 6.96 9.95
CA PHE A 84 -6.11 5.69 10.39
C PHE A 84 -7.08 5.87 11.56
N SER A 85 -8.33 5.45 11.35
CA SER A 85 -9.32 5.31 12.42
C SER A 85 -9.11 3.97 13.12
N ILE A 86 -8.40 3.96 14.24
CA ILE A 86 -8.22 2.78 15.10
C ILE A 86 -9.54 2.45 15.82
N LYS A 87 -10.12 1.28 15.53
CA LYS A 87 -11.35 0.76 16.15
C LYS A 87 -11.06 -0.17 17.32
N LEU A 88 -10.03 -1.00 17.19
CA LEU A 88 -9.54 -1.91 18.23
C LEU A 88 -8.02 -1.81 18.32
N GLY A 89 -7.50 -1.97 19.54
CA GLY A 89 -6.09 -1.78 19.86
C GLY A 89 -5.84 -0.45 20.57
N LYS A 90 -4.64 -0.32 21.15
CA LYS A 90 -4.23 0.95 21.76
C LYS A 90 -3.78 1.92 20.67
N LYS A 91 -4.13 3.20 20.79
CA LYS A 91 -3.55 4.27 19.97
C LYS A 91 -2.10 4.48 20.40
N ASN A 92 -1.24 3.64 19.87
CA ASN A 92 0.20 3.69 20.07
C ASN A 92 0.87 4.32 18.83
N ASP A 93 2.15 4.63 18.95
CA ASP A 93 2.96 5.33 17.95
C ASP A 93 2.83 4.81 16.50
N SER A 94 3.28 5.62 15.54
CA SER A 94 3.24 5.29 14.11
C SER A 94 3.94 3.98 13.78
N LYS A 95 4.98 3.59 14.55
CA LYS A 95 5.68 2.31 14.38
C LYS A 95 4.76 1.13 14.67
N TYR A 96 4.02 1.19 15.78
CA TYR A 96 3.06 0.18 16.15
C TYR A 96 2.00 0.02 15.06
N ILE A 97 1.38 1.12 14.61
CA ILE A 97 0.34 1.09 13.57
C ILE A 97 0.90 0.48 12.29
N CYS A 98 2.03 0.99 11.77
CA CYS A 98 2.65 0.48 10.55
C CYS A 98 2.99 -1.02 10.62
N ARG A 99 3.46 -1.50 11.78
CA ARG A 99 3.72 -2.93 12.01
C ARG A 99 2.43 -3.76 11.97
N ARG A 100 1.34 -3.28 12.56
CA ARG A 100 0.03 -3.98 12.50
C ARG A 100 -0.52 -4.02 11.07
N ILE A 101 -0.33 -2.95 10.29
CA ILE A 101 -0.68 -2.92 8.87
C ILE A 101 0.15 -3.95 8.08
N ARG A 102 1.47 -3.99 8.29
CA ARG A 102 2.36 -5.00 7.68
C ARG A 102 1.89 -6.42 7.99
N ASN A 103 1.61 -6.73 9.25
CA ASN A 103 1.12 -8.06 9.67
C ASN A 103 -0.22 -8.41 9.01
N SER A 104 -1.15 -7.45 8.99
CA SER A 104 -2.45 -7.62 8.34
C SER A 104 -2.30 -7.95 6.85
N LEU A 105 -1.41 -7.26 6.13
CA LEU A 105 -1.08 -7.55 4.73
C LEU A 105 -0.39 -8.92 4.57
N ALA A 106 0.57 -9.25 5.43
CA ALA A 106 1.33 -10.50 5.39
C ALA A 106 0.43 -11.75 5.53
N HIS A 107 -0.63 -11.64 6.32
CA HIS A 107 -1.56 -12.73 6.61
C HIS A 107 -2.89 -12.61 5.84
N ALA A 108 -2.99 -11.65 4.90
CA ALA A 108 -4.22 -11.35 4.17
C ALA A 108 -5.44 -11.12 5.09
N HIS A 109 -5.21 -10.53 6.26
CA HIS A 109 -6.22 -10.19 7.25
C HIS A 109 -6.73 -8.75 7.03
N PHE A 110 -7.19 -8.45 5.83
CA PHE A 110 -7.77 -7.15 5.51
C PHE A 110 -9.01 -7.33 4.64
N GLU A 111 -9.86 -6.32 4.63
CA GLU A 111 -11.04 -6.27 3.77
C GLU A 111 -11.23 -4.86 3.21
N ILE A 112 -11.98 -4.78 2.12
CA ILE A 112 -12.29 -3.52 1.46
C ILE A 112 -13.80 -3.39 1.40
N PHE A 113 -14.34 -2.42 2.13
CA PHE A 113 -15.76 -2.14 2.14
C PHE A 113 -15.98 -0.63 2.28
N ASN A 114 -17.10 -0.13 1.77
CA ASN A 114 -17.51 1.28 1.89
C ASN A 114 -16.38 2.28 1.55
N SER A 115 -15.68 2.05 0.44
CA SER A 115 -14.57 2.89 -0.03
C SER A 115 -13.43 3.05 1.00
N SER A 116 -13.22 2.04 1.84
CA SER A 116 -12.18 2.03 2.87
C SER A 116 -11.47 0.67 2.91
N PHE A 117 -10.20 0.69 3.31
CA PHE A 117 -9.47 -0.50 3.74
C PHE A 117 -9.70 -0.67 5.25
N ARG A 118 -10.00 -1.89 5.68
CA ARG A 118 -9.95 -2.30 7.08
C ARG A 118 -8.88 -3.36 7.25
N PHE A 119 -7.97 -3.08 8.16
CA PHE A 119 -6.85 -3.95 8.51
C PHE A 119 -7.11 -4.60 9.86
N LEU A 120 -6.94 -5.91 9.92
CA LEU A 120 -7.12 -6.74 11.09
C LEU A 120 -5.79 -7.41 11.44
N ASP A 121 -5.40 -7.37 12.71
CA ASP A 121 -4.25 -8.14 13.19
C ASP A 121 -4.52 -8.65 14.61
N GLN A 122 -4.03 -9.85 14.91
CA GLN A 122 -4.14 -10.46 16.23
C GLN A 122 -2.89 -11.28 16.55
N THR A 123 -2.42 -11.21 17.78
CA THR A 123 -1.35 -12.11 18.24
C THR A 123 -1.85 -13.55 18.33
N SER A 124 -0.93 -14.52 18.28
CA SER A 124 -1.20 -15.97 18.27
C SER A 124 -2.02 -16.49 19.47
N GLN A 125 -2.17 -15.70 20.54
CA GLN A 125 -3.02 -16.01 21.69
C GLN A 125 -4.33 -15.19 21.75
N GLY A 126 -4.63 -14.39 20.73
CA GLY A 126 -5.85 -13.56 20.64
C GLY A 126 -5.95 -12.42 21.66
N LYS A 127 -4.89 -12.19 22.47
CA LYS A 127 -4.88 -11.24 23.58
C LYS A 127 -4.70 -9.78 23.15
N ASP A 128 -4.07 -9.55 22.01
CA ASP A 128 -3.83 -8.21 21.47
C ASP A 128 -4.41 -8.10 20.07
N ARG A 129 -5.60 -7.51 19.98
CA ARG A 129 -6.35 -7.32 18.74
C ARG A 129 -6.17 -5.90 18.23
N PHE A 130 -6.09 -5.77 16.92
CA PHE A 130 -5.98 -4.52 16.21
C PHE A 130 -6.98 -4.50 15.08
N GLU A 131 -7.67 -3.37 14.95
CA GLU A 131 -8.54 -3.06 13.83
C GLU A 131 -8.37 -1.58 13.50
N ALA A 132 -8.00 -1.29 12.26
CA ALA A 132 -7.87 0.07 11.78
C ALA A 132 -8.53 0.24 10.41
N GLU A 133 -9.17 1.38 10.21
CA GLU A 133 -9.80 1.74 8.95
C GLU A 133 -9.14 2.98 8.34
N ILE A 134 -8.99 3.00 7.03
CA ILE A 134 -8.54 4.17 6.27
C ILE A 134 -9.31 4.27 4.96
N LYS A 135 -9.73 5.47 4.58
CA LYS A 135 -10.42 5.66 3.29
C LYS A 135 -9.45 5.40 2.15
N ILE A 136 -9.94 4.81 1.07
CA ILE A 136 -9.14 4.48 -0.12
C ILE A 136 -8.34 5.70 -0.63
N LYS A 137 -8.98 6.88 -0.69
CA LYS A 137 -8.33 8.13 -1.12
C LYS A 137 -7.17 8.56 -0.22
N ASP A 138 -7.31 8.37 1.09
CA ASP A 138 -6.33 8.81 2.09
C ASP A 138 -5.19 7.78 2.19
N PHE A 139 -5.48 6.51 1.90
CA PHE A 139 -4.48 5.45 1.85
C PHE A 139 -3.47 5.64 0.72
N GLY A 140 -3.91 6.09 -0.45
CA GLY A 140 -3.01 6.42 -1.56
C GLY A 140 -2.00 7.51 -1.18
N SER A 141 -2.47 8.59 -0.54
CA SER A 141 -1.60 9.66 -0.03
C SER A 141 -0.65 9.14 1.05
N PHE A 142 -1.16 8.37 2.01
CA PHE A 142 -0.34 7.77 3.05
C PHE A 142 0.79 6.88 2.48
N LEU A 143 0.50 6.04 1.48
CA LEU A 143 1.51 5.18 0.84
C LEU A 143 2.59 6.00 0.12
N ASN A 144 2.20 7.08 -0.55
CA ASN A 144 3.14 7.98 -1.21
C ASN A 144 4.07 8.64 -0.20
N ASP A 145 3.51 9.18 0.88
CA ASP A 145 4.29 9.86 1.93
C ASP A 145 5.20 8.88 2.64
N PHE A 146 4.69 7.69 2.99
CA PHE A 146 5.47 6.59 3.55
C PHE A 146 6.66 6.26 2.65
N PHE A 147 6.44 6.03 1.35
CA PHE A 147 7.50 5.73 0.39
C PHE A 147 8.58 6.82 0.36
N HIS A 148 8.19 8.09 0.25
CA HIS A 148 9.15 9.19 0.19
C HIS A 148 9.95 9.35 1.48
N ILE A 149 9.30 9.21 2.64
CA ILE A 149 9.97 9.27 3.95
C ILE A 149 10.96 8.11 4.08
N SER A 150 10.53 6.87 3.86
CA SER A 150 11.38 5.68 3.96
C SER A 150 12.55 5.74 2.99
N LYS A 151 12.29 6.14 1.73
CA LYS A 151 13.34 6.33 0.71
C LYS A 151 14.40 7.32 1.20
N ASN A 152 13.98 8.50 1.65
CA ASN A 152 14.92 9.54 2.09
C ASN A 152 15.73 9.10 3.31
N GLN A 153 15.16 8.31 4.22
CA GLN A 153 15.88 7.73 5.34
C GLN A 153 16.96 6.74 4.88
N SER A 154 16.63 5.84 3.95
CA SER A 154 17.60 4.87 3.41
C SER A 154 18.76 5.54 2.68
N PHE A 155 18.51 6.55 1.84
CA PHE A 155 19.58 7.29 1.15
C PHE A 155 20.48 8.08 2.11
N ASN A 156 19.90 8.69 3.15
CA ASN A 156 20.66 9.43 4.14
C ASN A 156 21.50 8.52 5.07
N GLN A 157 21.15 7.24 5.17
CA GLN A 157 21.95 6.24 5.90
C GLN A 157 23.15 5.77 5.07
N THR A 158 23.00 5.62 3.75
CA THR A 158 24.13 5.29 2.86
C THR A 158 25.19 6.39 2.79
N ASP A 159 24.80 7.67 2.83
CA ASP A 159 25.75 8.80 2.80
C ASP A 159 26.56 8.97 4.10
N LYS A 160 26.13 8.35 5.20
CA LYS A 160 26.80 8.41 6.50
C LYS A 160 27.70 7.20 6.78
N GLY A 161 27.80 6.24 5.86
CA GLY A 161 28.14 4.87 6.22
C GLY A 161 29.15 4.08 5.39
N GLN A 162 29.62 4.51 4.21
CA GLN A 162 30.67 3.77 3.47
C GLN A 162 31.55 4.68 2.59
N PRO A 163 32.90 4.66 2.73
CA PRO A 163 33.77 4.99 1.62
C PRO A 163 33.68 3.85 0.58
N LEU A 164 33.64 4.23 -0.70
CA LEU A 164 33.81 3.31 -1.84
C LEU A 164 35.09 2.48 -1.73
#